data_AF-A0AAV0WUL5-F1
#
_entry.id   AF-A0AAV0WUL5-F1
#
_cell.length_a   1.000
_cell.length_b   1.000
_cell.length_c   1.000
_cell.angle_alpha   90.00
_cell.angle_beta   90.00
_cell.angle_gamma   90.00
#
_symmetry.space_group_name_H-M   'P 1'
#
loop_
_entity.id
_entity.type
_entity.pdbx_description
1 polymer ?
#
loop_
_entity_poly.entity_id
_entity_poly.type
_entity_poly.pdbx_seq_one_letter_code
_entity_poly.pdbx_strand_id
1 'polypeptide(L)'
;MDNFKKPNISKKKKEQLSKNILETLKKKKECEKKALDIVIELIDGGLEEADLLNKLHSINPCHYEDVVEERFILKQCGYVMCEKKLEYIPNQKYKISLALKKVYDITERKKFCSNICFKSSKYLQNQLLTTPLWLREKDTVPTFKLLNIHTEKDIAYHLHTIPDGHTKSSTPLITIPTSNDTKTDLEEQLNNLSSLNIKN
;
A
#
# COMPACT_ATOMS: atom_id res chain seq x y z
N MET A 1 25.68 33.49 53.96
CA MET A 1 26.12 32.26 53.25
C MET A 1 24.95 31.83 52.38
N ASP A 2 24.79 32.48 51.23
CA ASP A 2 23.63 32.26 50.37
C ASP A 2 23.94 31.15 49.37
N ASN A 3 23.39 29.97 49.66
CA ASN A 3 23.54 28.78 48.85
C ASN A 3 22.57 28.86 47.66
N PHE A 4 23.03 29.44 46.55
CA PHE A 4 22.31 29.42 45.28
C PHE A 4 22.31 28.00 44.69
N LYS A 5 21.33 27.19 45.09
CA LYS A 5 21.03 25.89 44.51
C LYS A 5 20.51 26.11 43.08
N LYS A 6 21.40 26.12 42.09
CA LYS A 6 21.03 26.24 40.67
C LYS A 6 20.05 25.12 40.31
N PRO A 7 18.84 25.41 39.80
CA PRO A 7 17.87 24.39 39.49
C PRO A 7 18.35 23.51 38.33
N ASN A 8 17.99 22.24 38.41
CA ASN A 8 18.41 21.11 37.59
C ASN A 8 17.85 21.20 36.15
N ILE A 9 18.38 22.14 35.35
CA ILE A 9 18.01 22.40 33.94
C ILE A 9 18.12 21.11 33.08
N SER A 10 19.08 20.24 33.40
CA SER A 10 19.26 18.94 32.74
C SER A 10 18.10 17.99 32.98
N LYS A 11 17.64 17.85 34.25
CA LYS A 11 16.49 17.00 34.60
C LYS A 11 15.19 17.49 33.98
N LYS A 12 14.94 18.81 33.95
CA LYS A 12 13.76 19.39 33.30
C LYS A 12 13.74 19.14 31.78
N LYS A 13 14.88 19.26 31.10
CA LYS A 13 15.01 18.93 29.67
C LYS A 13 14.75 17.45 29.39
N LYS A 14 15.28 16.55 30.23
CA LYS A 14 15.07 15.09 30.10
C LYS A 14 13.60 14.71 30.28
N GLU A 15 12.91 15.33 31.24
CA GLU A 15 11.49 15.09 31.47
C GLU A 15 10.62 15.61 30.31
N GLN A 16 10.92 16.80 29.77
CA GLN A 16 10.22 17.34 28.60
C GLN A 16 10.42 16.45 27.37
N LEU A 17 11.65 15.97 27.13
CA LEU A 17 11.93 15.06 26.04
C LEU A 17 11.13 13.76 26.16
N SER A 18 11.08 13.16 27.35
CA SER A 18 10.28 11.95 27.62
C SER A 18 8.79 12.17 27.33
N LYS A 19 8.22 13.31 27.75
CA LYS A 19 6.83 13.67 27.47
C LYS A 19 6.56 13.80 25.97
N ASN A 20 7.43 14.52 25.24
CA ASN A 20 7.29 14.71 23.79
C ASN A 20 7.38 13.37 23.02
N ILE A 21 8.27 12.47 23.44
CA ILE A 21 8.39 11.13 22.85
C ILE A 21 7.10 10.35 23.07
N LEU A 22 6.58 10.33 24.30
CA LEU A 22 5.35 9.62 24.63
C LEU A 22 4.15 10.14 23.83
N GLU A 23 4.02 11.46 23.67
CA GLU A 23 2.97 12.09 22.86
C GLU A 23 3.09 11.70 21.38
N THR A 24 4.32 11.73 20.84
CA THR A 24 4.58 11.31 19.45
C THR A 24 4.21 9.84 19.22
N LEU A 25 4.54 8.96 20.17
CA LEU A 25 4.20 7.54 20.09
C LEU A 25 2.69 7.29 20.13
N LYS A 26 1.95 8.03 20.98
CA LYS A 26 0.49 7.95 21.03
C LYS A 26 -0.13 8.37 19.70
N LYS A 27 0.29 9.52 19.17
CA LYS A 27 -0.18 10.03 17.88
C LYS A 27 0.13 9.08 16.74
N LYS A 28 1.34 8.52 16.70
CA LYS A 28 1.72 7.48 15.74
C LYS A 28 0.74 6.31 15.78
N LYS A 29 0.48 5.76 16.97
CA LYS A 29 -0.43 4.64 17.16
C LYS A 29 -1.86 4.96 16.70
N GLU A 30 -2.36 6.15 17.01
CA GLU A 30 -3.69 6.60 16.58
C GLU A 30 -3.79 6.73 15.06
N CYS A 31 -2.78 7.33 14.42
CA CYS A 31 -2.72 7.44 12.97
C CYS A 31 -2.62 6.07 12.29
N GLU A 32 -1.82 5.15 12.81
CA GLU A 32 -1.70 3.78 12.28
C GLU A 32 -3.02 3.02 12.39
N LYS A 33 -3.71 3.12 13.54
CA LYS A 33 -5.04 2.54 13.71
C LYS A 33 -6.02 3.09 12.68
N LYS A 34 -6.07 4.41 12.51
CA LYS A 34 -6.96 5.07 11.53
C LYS A 34 -6.67 4.61 10.10
N ALA A 35 -5.40 4.47 9.73
CA ALA A 35 -5.02 3.98 8.41
C ALA A 35 -5.47 2.54 8.19
N LEU A 36 -5.32 1.68 9.20
CA LEU A 36 -5.79 0.30 9.15
C LEU A 36 -7.32 0.23 8.97
N ASP A 37 -8.08 1.02 9.74
CA ASP A 37 -9.54 1.08 9.62
C ASP A 37 -9.96 1.46 8.19
N ILE A 38 -9.27 2.44 7.57
CA ILE A 38 -9.50 2.83 6.18
C ILE A 38 -9.14 1.71 5.20
N VAL A 39 -8.02 1.02 5.40
CA VAL A 39 -7.61 -0.12 4.55
C VAL A 39 -8.70 -1.18 4.52
N ILE A 40 -9.24 -1.55 5.69
CA ILE A 40 -10.32 -2.53 5.82
C ILE A 40 -11.54 -2.08 5.01
N GLU A 41 -12.00 -0.84 5.20
CA GLU A 41 -13.15 -0.31 4.45
C GLU A 41 -12.92 -0.34 2.93
N LEU A 42 -11.72 0.03 2.46
CA LEU A 42 -11.38 0.02 1.03
C LEU A 42 -11.31 -1.40 0.44
N ILE A 43 -10.98 -2.41 1.25
CA ILE A 43 -11.02 -3.81 0.84
C ILE A 43 -12.48 -4.27 0.67
N ASP A 44 -13.35 -3.95 1.63
CA ASP A 44 -14.77 -4.32 1.58
C ASP A 44 -15.50 -3.68 0.38
N GLY A 45 -15.14 -2.44 0.04
CA GLY A 45 -15.71 -1.70 -1.08
C GLY A 45 -17.06 -1.04 -0.77
N GLY A 46 -17.81 -0.63 -1.79
CA GLY A 46 -19.10 0.05 -1.63
C GLY A 46 -19.01 1.52 -1.19
N LEU A 47 -17.84 2.15 -1.33
CA LEU A 47 -17.66 3.57 -1.01
C LEU A 47 -18.14 4.47 -2.15
N GLU A 48 -18.69 5.62 -1.79
CA GLU A 48 -18.90 6.72 -2.74
C GLU A 48 -17.56 7.41 -3.08
N GLU A 49 -17.51 8.03 -4.26
CA GLU A 49 -16.31 8.73 -4.72
C GLU A 49 -15.83 9.81 -3.74
N ALA A 50 -16.77 10.60 -3.21
CA ALA A 50 -16.44 11.66 -2.25
C ALA A 50 -15.82 11.09 -0.96
N ASP A 51 -16.36 9.98 -0.45
CA ASP A 51 -15.85 9.32 0.76
C ASP A 51 -14.46 8.75 0.55
N LEU A 52 -14.23 8.11 -0.59
CA LEU A 52 -12.90 7.65 -0.98
C LEU A 52 -11.90 8.79 -0.94
N LEU A 53 -12.16 9.87 -1.68
CA LEU A 53 -11.24 11.01 -1.81
C LEU A 53 -10.96 11.66 -0.44
N ASN A 54 -11.97 11.76 0.42
CA ASN A 54 -11.82 12.26 1.78
C ASN A 54 -10.91 11.39 2.64
N LYS A 55 -10.85 10.07 2.42
CA LYS A 55 -10.01 9.14 3.20
C LYS A 55 -8.56 9.10 2.75
N LEU A 56 -8.25 9.44 1.49
CA LEU A 56 -6.90 9.29 0.92
C LEU A 56 -5.80 10.07 1.66
N HIS A 57 -6.13 11.20 2.30
CA HIS A 57 -5.14 11.96 3.10
C HIS A 57 -4.63 11.18 4.34
N SER A 58 -5.38 10.17 4.79
CA SER A 58 -5.09 9.37 5.98
C SER A 58 -4.42 8.02 5.66
N ILE A 59 -3.95 7.81 4.43
CA ILE A 59 -3.20 6.62 4.02
C ILE A 59 -1.96 6.98 3.21
N ASN A 60 -1.14 5.96 2.89
CA ASN A 60 0.11 6.05 2.14
C ASN A 60 0.01 5.12 0.91
N PRO A 61 0.91 5.28 -0.07
CA PRO A 61 1.01 4.35 -1.19
C PRO A 61 1.12 2.87 -0.79
N CYS A 62 1.82 2.56 0.31
CA CYS A 62 1.95 1.19 0.82
C CYS A 62 0.62 0.63 1.34
N HIS A 63 -0.13 1.41 2.14
CA HIS A 63 -1.46 1.01 2.60
C HIS A 63 -2.41 0.74 1.43
N TYR A 64 -2.34 1.55 0.36
CA TYR A 64 -3.14 1.32 -0.85
C TYR A 64 -2.68 0.10 -1.65
N GLU A 65 -1.38 -0.20 -1.64
CA GLU A 65 -0.86 -1.44 -2.22
C GLU A 65 -1.38 -2.68 -1.48
N ASP A 66 -1.43 -2.63 -0.15
CA ASP A 66 -2.03 -3.69 0.67
C ASP A 66 -3.51 -3.88 0.30
N VAL A 67 -4.28 -2.79 0.14
CA VAL A 67 -5.67 -2.87 -0.34
C VAL A 67 -5.75 -3.58 -1.70
N VAL A 68 -4.87 -3.25 -2.64
CA VAL A 68 -4.86 -3.88 -3.97
C VAL A 68 -4.54 -5.37 -3.87
N GLU A 69 -3.59 -5.75 -3.01
CA GLU A 69 -3.22 -7.16 -2.77
C GLU A 69 -4.34 -7.95 -2.10
N GLU A 70 -4.93 -7.43 -1.02
CA GLU A 70 -6.01 -8.09 -0.30
C GLU A 70 -7.24 -8.26 -1.20
N ARG A 71 -7.62 -7.24 -1.98
CA ARG A 71 -8.68 -7.37 -2.99
C ARG A 71 -8.35 -8.45 -4.02
N PHE A 72 -7.10 -8.55 -4.45
CA PHE A 72 -6.66 -9.58 -5.40
C PHE A 72 -6.73 -10.99 -4.80
N ILE A 73 -6.36 -11.17 -3.52
CA ILE A 73 -6.51 -12.42 -2.77
C ILE A 73 -8.00 -12.83 -2.75
N LEU A 74 -8.90 -11.87 -2.52
CA LEU A 74 -10.37 -12.04 -2.55
C LEU A 74 -10.98 -12.15 -3.96
N LYS A 75 -10.15 -12.27 -4.99
CA LYS A 75 -10.55 -12.36 -6.41
C LYS A 75 -11.41 -11.17 -6.86
N GLN A 76 -11.16 -9.99 -6.32
CA GLN A 76 -11.74 -8.72 -6.75
C GLN A 76 -10.73 -7.90 -7.55
N CYS A 77 -11.23 -7.03 -8.41
CA CYS A 77 -10.40 -6.03 -9.06
C CYS A 77 -9.73 -5.15 -7.99
N GLY A 78 -8.41 -4.97 -8.09
CA GLY A 78 -7.64 -4.15 -7.16
C GLY A 78 -7.98 -2.67 -7.20
N TYR A 79 -8.72 -2.19 -8.21
CA TYR A 79 -9.19 -0.81 -8.20
C TYR A 79 -10.38 -0.68 -7.25
N VAL A 80 -10.23 0.15 -6.21
CA VAL A 80 -11.20 0.31 -5.11
C VAL A 80 -12.62 0.70 -5.56
N MET A 81 -12.76 1.48 -6.64
CA MET A 81 -14.08 1.85 -7.20
C MET A 81 -14.63 0.81 -8.19
N CYS A 82 -14.03 -0.38 -8.28
CA CYS A 82 -14.46 -1.44 -9.17
C CYS A 82 -14.89 -2.67 -8.38
N GLU A 83 -16.15 -3.07 -8.58
CA GLU A 83 -16.75 -4.23 -7.91
C GLU A 83 -16.59 -5.53 -8.72
N LYS A 84 -15.98 -5.47 -9.90
CA LYS A 84 -15.81 -6.65 -10.76
C LYS A 84 -14.91 -7.68 -10.09
N LYS A 85 -15.32 -8.95 -10.17
CA LYS A 85 -14.50 -10.10 -9.79
C LYS A 85 -13.50 -10.44 -10.90
N LEU A 86 -12.39 -11.06 -10.52
CA LEU A 86 -11.35 -11.53 -11.43
C LEU A 86 -11.60 -13.00 -11.74
N GLU A 87 -12.20 -13.29 -12.89
CA GLU A 87 -12.57 -14.65 -13.29
C GLU A 87 -11.38 -15.45 -13.83
N TYR A 88 -10.56 -14.82 -14.69
CA TYR A 88 -9.42 -15.47 -15.33
C TYR A 88 -8.12 -14.74 -14.97
N ILE A 89 -7.45 -15.24 -13.92
CA ILE A 89 -6.14 -14.73 -13.49
C ILE A 89 -5.04 -15.62 -14.09
N PRO A 90 -4.17 -15.09 -14.96
CA PRO A 90 -3.05 -15.87 -15.48
C PRO A 90 -2.07 -16.28 -14.36
N ASN A 91 -1.65 -17.54 -14.37
CA ASN A 91 -0.63 -18.05 -13.44
C ASN A 91 0.78 -17.55 -13.79
N GLN A 92 1.02 -17.18 -15.04
CA GLN A 92 2.34 -16.74 -15.51
C GLN A 92 2.72 -15.35 -14.97
N LYS A 93 4.02 -15.16 -14.70
CA LYS A 93 4.61 -13.87 -14.32
C LYS A 93 4.90 -12.98 -15.53
N TYR A 94 5.33 -13.58 -16.64
CA TYR A 94 5.76 -12.85 -17.83
C TYR A 94 4.83 -13.10 -19.02
N LYS A 95 4.65 -12.09 -19.87
CA LYS A 95 3.92 -12.18 -21.15
C LYS A 95 4.77 -11.62 -22.29
N ILE A 96 4.91 -12.39 -23.36
CA ILE A 96 5.67 -11.99 -24.55
C ILE A 96 4.73 -11.29 -25.54
N SER A 97 5.09 -10.11 -26.00
CA SER A 97 4.48 -9.45 -27.16
C SER A 97 5.41 -9.58 -28.35
N LEU A 98 5.00 -10.36 -29.35
CA LEU A 98 5.74 -10.49 -30.59
C LEU A 98 5.68 -9.21 -31.42
N ALA A 99 4.54 -8.50 -31.41
CA ALA A 99 4.35 -7.23 -32.12
C ALA A 99 5.35 -6.17 -31.66
N LEU A 100 5.56 -6.07 -30.34
CA LEU A 100 6.47 -5.10 -29.74
C LEU A 100 7.86 -5.68 -29.46
N LYS A 101 8.08 -6.97 -29.75
CA LYS A 101 9.30 -7.72 -29.41
C LYS A 101 9.74 -7.48 -27.96
N LYS A 102 8.78 -7.50 -27.03
CA LYS A 102 8.98 -7.17 -25.61
C LYS A 102 8.42 -8.25 -24.70
N VAL A 103 9.12 -8.51 -23.60
CA VAL A 103 8.64 -9.34 -22.50
C VAL A 103 8.15 -8.42 -21.38
N TYR A 104 6.91 -8.60 -20.96
CA TYR A 104 6.28 -7.82 -19.90
C TYR A 104 6.16 -8.64 -18.64
N ASP A 105 6.49 -8.04 -17.48
CA ASP A 105 6.05 -8.56 -16.20
C ASP A 105 4.59 -8.15 -15.97
N ILE A 106 3.71 -9.14 -15.76
CA ILE A 106 2.27 -8.93 -15.56
C ILE A 106 1.84 -9.11 -14.11
N THR A 107 2.79 -9.21 -13.16
CA THR A 107 2.53 -9.41 -11.72
C THR A 107 1.56 -8.37 -11.17
N GLU A 108 1.83 -7.08 -11.45
CA GLU A 108 0.96 -5.98 -11.04
C GLU A 108 -0.33 -5.94 -11.86
N ARG A 109 -0.20 -6.13 -13.17
CA ARG A 109 -1.33 -5.95 -14.09
C ARG A 109 -2.45 -6.95 -13.84
N LYS A 110 -2.14 -8.20 -13.51
CA LYS A 110 -3.15 -9.26 -13.31
C LYS A 110 -4.07 -9.03 -12.10
N LYS A 111 -3.74 -8.07 -11.24
CA LYS A 111 -4.58 -7.66 -10.09
C LYS A 111 -5.81 -6.85 -10.50
N PHE A 112 -5.98 -6.53 -11.80
CA PHE A 112 -7.03 -5.65 -12.30
C PHE A 112 -7.81 -6.29 -13.44
N CYS A 113 -9.11 -5.98 -13.51
CA CYS A 113 -9.98 -6.52 -14.57
C CYS A 113 -9.72 -5.89 -15.95
N SER A 114 -9.09 -4.72 -16.02
CA SER A 114 -8.85 -3.99 -17.26
C SER A 114 -7.64 -3.06 -17.19
N ASN A 115 -7.15 -2.61 -18.35
CA ASN A 115 -6.09 -1.61 -18.42
C ASN A 115 -6.53 -0.26 -17.85
N ILE A 116 -7.82 0.05 -17.97
CA ILE A 116 -8.45 1.25 -17.40
C ILE A 116 -8.34 1.19 -15.87
N CYS A 117 -8.81 0.11 -15.23
CA CYS A 117 -8.73 -0.03 -13.77
C CYS A 117 -7.29 -0.02 -13.26
N PHE A 118 -6.35 -0.66 -13.98
CA PHE A 118 -4.94 -0.60 -13.63
C PHE A 118 -4.40 0.84 -13.65
N LYS A 119 -4.69 1.59 -14.72
CA LYS A 119 -4.27 3.00 -14.85
C LYS A 119 -4.94 3.89 -13.80
N SER A 120 -6.25 3.76 -13.58
CA SER A 120 -6.99 4.53 -12.58
C SER A 120 -6.47 4.26 -11.16
N SER A 121 -6.16 3.01 -10.84
CA SER A 121 -5.61 2.64 -9.55
C SER A 121 -4.20 3.20 -9.34
N LYS A 122 -3.30 3.08 -10.33
CA LYS A 122 -1.96 3.68 -10.25
C LYS A 122 -2.02 5.21 -10.22
N TYR A 123 -2.95 5.83 -10.95
CA TYR A 123 -3.18 7.27 -10.88
C TYR A 123 -3.60 7.72 -9.47
N LEU A 124 -4.46 6.95 -8.81
CA LEU A 124 -4.85 7.22 -7.42
C LEU A 124 -3.67 7.04 -6.46
N GLN A 125 -2.96 5.91 -6.57
CA GLN A 125 -1.81 5.59 -5.73
C GLN A 125 -0.71 6.65 -5.81
N ASN A 126 -0.43 7.17 -7.00
CA ASN A 126 0.61 8.17 -7.24
C ASN A 126 0.29 9.55 -6.64
N GLN A 127 -0.98 9.83 -6.30
CA GLN A 127 -1.37 11.08 -5.63
C GLN A 127 -1.19 11.00 -4.10
N LEU A 128 -0.98 9.81 -3.54
CA LEU A 128 -0.88 9.62 -2.10
C LEU A 128 0.44 10.15 -1.55
N LEU A 129 0.35 10.81 -0.39
CA LEU A 129 1.52 11.32 0.32
C LEU A 129 2.36 10.16 0.86
N THR A 130 3.68 10.32 0.80
CA THR A 130 4.65 9.36 1.36
C THR A 130 5.12 9.74 2.76
N THR A 131 4.81 10.96 3.22
CA THR A 131 5.16 11.43 4.57
C THR A 131 4.45 10.59 5.64
N PRO A 132 5.09 10.28 6.78
CA PRO A 132 4.42 9.57 7.86
C PRO A 132 3.17 10.30 8.36
N LEU A 133 2.08 9.57 8.58
CA LEU A 133 0.77 10.13 8.91
C LEU A 133 0.79 11.07 10.14
N TRP A 134 1.52 10.69 11.19
CA TRP A 134 1.65 11.47 12.42
C TRP A 134 2.48 12.76 12.26
N LEU A 135 3.04 13.04 11.08
CA LEU A 135 3.76 14.27 10.78
C LEU A 135 2.97 15.26 9.90
N ARG A 136 1.77 14.88 9.42
CA ARG A 136 1.01 15.62 8.40
C ARG A 136 0.19 16.82 8.88
N GLU A 137 0.21 17.15 10.18
CA GLU A 137 -0.59 18.26 10.73
C GLU A 137 -0.30 19.61 10.06
N LYS A 138 0.90 19.78 9.52
CA LYS A 138 1.36 21.02 8.88
C LYS A 138 1.41 20.92 7.36
N ASP A 139 1.13 19.74 6.81
CA ASP A 139 1.18 19.51 5.37
C ASP A 139 -0.08 20.11 4.71
N THR A 140 0.09 20.73 3.55
CA THR A 140 -1.06 21.13 2.72
C THR A 140 -1.75 19.86 2.21
N VAL A 141 -3.03 19.69 2.52
CA VAL A 141 -3.79 18.53 2.04
C VAL A 141 -3.90 18.61 0.52
N PRO A 142 -3.35 17.64 -0.23
CA PRO A 142 -3.46 17.64 -1.68
C PRO A 142 -4.91 17.36 -2.10
N THR A 143 -5.34 17.96 -3.20
CA THR A 143 -6.64 17.64 -3.80
C THR A 143 -6.53 16.36 -4.61
N PHE A 144 -7.10 15.28 -4.09
CA PHE A 144 -7.16 14.00 -4.79
C PHE A 144 -8.24 14.00 -5.87
N LYS A 145 -7.99 13.29 -6.97
CA LYS A 145 -8.93 13.14 -8.08
C LYS A 145 -8.95 11.70 -8.59
N LEU A 146 -10.11 11.26 -9.07
CA LEU A 146 -10.21 10.06 -9.88
C LEU A 146 -9.85 10.34 -11.34
N LEU A 147 -9.38 9.32 -12.03
CA LEU A 147 -9.07 9.43 -13.46
C LEU A 147 -10.38 9.38 -14.25
N ASN A 148 -10.80 10.50 -14.84
CA ASN A 148 -11.97 10.55 -15.72
C ASN A 148 -11.58 10.07 -17.13
N ILE A 149 -11.95 8.83 -17.46
CA ILE A 149 -11.62 8.19 -18.74
C ILE A 149 -12.75 8.41 -19.78
N HIS A 150 -13.83 9.12 -19.42
CA HIS A 150 -15.00 9.32 -20.27
C HIS A 150 -15.16 10.74 -20.84
N THR A 151 -14.09 11.51 -20.92
CA THR A 151 -14.08 12.80 -21.64
C THR A 151 -12.90 12.86 -22.58
N GLU A 152 -13.22 13.05 -23.86
CA GLU A 152 -12.35 13.18 -25.04
C GLU A 152 -12.03 11.88 -25.78
N LYS A 153 -12.86 11.67 -26.82
CA LYS A 153 -12.45 11.06 -28.09
C LYS A 153 -11.11 11.69 -28.51
N ASP A 154 -10.01 10.98 -28.28
CA ASP A 154 -8.76 10.99 -29.05
C ASP A 154 -7.55 10.67 -28.15
N ILE A 155 -7.29 9.37 -27.90
CA ILE A 155 -5.96 8.79 -28.13
C ILE A 155 -6.16 7.39 -28.70
N ALA A 156 -6.48 7.36 -29.99
CA ALA A 156 -6.22 6.22 -30.84
C ALA A 156 -4.71 6.11 -31.11
N TYR A 157 -3.87 5.87 -30.09
CA TYR A 157 -2.51 5.36 -30.30
C TYR A 157 -2.10 4.42 -29.16
N HIS A 158 -2.13 3.13 -29.52
CA HIS A 158 -1.45 2.00 -28.88
C HIS A 158 -2.06 1.30 -27.67
N LEU A 159 -3.39 1.08 -27.69
CA LEU A 159 -3.97 -0.05 -26.98
C LEU A 159 -3.85 -1.30 -27.86
N HIS A 160 -2.78 -2.09 -27.71
CA HIS A 160 -2.90 -3.50 -28.05
C HIS A 160 -3.75 -4.15 -26.94
N THR A 161 -5.06 -4.06 -27.13
CA THR A 161 -5.97 -5.08 -26.61
C THR A 161 -5.54 -6.37 -27.31
N ILE A 162 -4.78 -7.22 -26.63
CA ILE A 162 -4.56 -8.58 -27.12
C ILE A 162 -5.91 -9.27 -26.99
N PRO A 163 -6.52 -9.77 -28.07
CA PRO A 163 -7.73 -10.56 -27.96
C PRO A 163 -7.41 -11.79 -27.10
N ASP A 164 -8.30 -12.14 -26.18
CA ASP A 164 -8.28 -13.41 -25.48
C ASP A 164 -8.50 -14.54 -26.50
N GLY A 165 -7.40 -14.96 -27.12
CA GLY A 165 -7.32 -16.13 -27.96
C GLY A 165 -7.35 -17.36 -27.09
N HIS A 166 -8.55 -17.84 -26.77
CA HIS A 166 -8.75 -19.23 -26.37
C HIS A 166 -8.21 -20.15 -27.46
N THR A 167 -7.05 -20.75 -27.23
CA THR A 167 -6.64 -21.97 -27.93
C THR A 167 -6.05 -22.93 -26.92
N LYS A 168 -6.76 -24.04 -26.72
CA LYS A 168 -6.32 -25.22 -25.99
C LYS A 168 -5.08 -25.75 -26.71
N SER A 169 -3.95 -25.84 -26.01
CA SER A 169 -2.84 -26.67 -26.45
C SER A 169 -2.07 -27.17 -25.24
N SER A 170 -1.96 -28.48 -25.20
CA SER A 170 -1.39 -29.33 -24.16
C SER A 170 0.14 -29.21 -24.09
N THR A 171 0.72 -30.01 -23.18
CA THR A 171 2.13 -30.46 -23.05
C THR A 171 3.04 -29.64 -22.10
N PRO A 172 4.07 -30.26 -21.47
CA PRO A 172 4.04 -31.33 -20.47
C PRO A 172 4.65 -30.89 -19.12
N LEU A 173 4.43 -31.72 -18.10
CA LEU A 173 4.95 -31.62 -16.74
C LEU A 173 6.50 -31.73 -16.69
N ILE A 174 7.18 -30.78 -16.06
CA ILE A 174 8.57 -30.94 -15.59
C ILE A 174 8.61 -30.53 -14.12
N THR A 175 8.85 -31.51 -13.26
CA THR A 175 9.00 -31.39 -11.81
C THR A 175 10.48 -31.43 -11.47
N ILE A 176 11.04 -30.38 -10.87
CA ILE A 176 12.24 -30.48 -10.02
C ILE A 176 12.20 -29.36 -8.94
N PRO A 177 13.02 -29.41 -7.87
CA PRO A 177 12.59 -29.80 -6.53
C PRO A 177 12.58 -28.63 -5.53
N THR A 178 11.78 -28.80 -4.48
CA THR A 178 11.75 -28.00 -3.26
C THR A 178 13.06 -28.08 -2.49
N SER A 179 13.56 -26.93 -2.04
CA SER A 179 14.50 -26.83 -0.91
C SER A 179 13.96 -25.81 0.08
N ASN A 180 14.00 -26.21 1.36
CA ASN A 180 13.51 -25.46 2.51
C ASN A 180 14.52 -24.38 2.94
N ASP A 181 14.00 -23.52 3.81
CA ASP A 181 14.62 -22.96 5.00
C ASP A 181 14.97 -21.46 5.02
N THR A 182 14.68 -20.93 6.22
CA THR A 182 15.14 -19.68 6.84
C THR A 182 14.34 -18.42 6.48
N LYS A 183 13.88 -17.59 7.42
CA LYS A 183 13.88 -17.62 8.88
C LYS A 183 12.91 -16.53 9.33
N THR A 184 12.17 -16.82 10.39
CA THR A 184 11.70 -15.88 11.42
C THR A 184 12.73 -14.78 11.69
N ASP A 185 12.44 -13.53 11.30
CA ASP A 185 13.34 -12.39 11.57
C ASP A 185 12.64 -11.15 12.16
N LEU A 186 11.40 -11.32 12.66
CA LEU A 186 10.66 -10.26 13.36
C LEU A 186 10.36 -10.59 14.82
N GLU A 187 10.37 -11.86 15.21
CA GLU A 187 10.16 -12.29 16.61
C GLU A 187 11.44 -12.25 17.45
N GLU A 188 12.62 -12.37 16.81
CA GLU A 188 13.92 -12.35 17.51
C GLU A 188 14.38 -10.91 17.86
N GLN A 189 13.78 -9.88 17.26
CA GLN A 189 14.09 -8.47 17.54
C GLN A 189 13.26 -7.88 18.70
N LEU A 190 12.08 -8.43 18.99
CA LEU A 190 11.22 -7.93 20.07
C LEU A 190 11.67 -8.44 21.47
N ASN A 191 12.27 -9.63 21.53
CA ASN A 191 12.72 -10.25 22.79
C ASN A 191 14.07 -9.71 23.30
N ASN A 192 14.85 -9.06 22.43
CA ASN A 192 16.13 -8.46 22.84
C ASN A 192 15.98 -7.06 23.47
N LEU A 193 14.82 -6.41 23.33
CA LEU A 193 14.53 -5.12 23.98
C LEU A 193 13.89 -5.26 25.36
N SER A 194 13.26 -6.40 25.67
CA SER A 194 12.68 -6.68 27.00
C SER A 194 13.73 -7.12 28.04
N SER A 195 14.93 -7.53 27.62
CA SER A 195 15.98 -8.04 28.50
C SER A 195 16.98 -6.96 28.99
N LEU A 196 16.84 -5.70 28.56
CA LEU A 196 17.75 -4.61 28.91
C LEU A 196 17.23 -3.63 29.98
N ASN A 197 16.11 -3.95 30.65
CA ASN A 197 15.51 -3.07 31.66
C ASN A 197 15.30 -3.71 33.04
N ILE A 198 16.04 -4.78 33.35
CA ILE A 198 16.10 -5.36 34.72
C ILE A 198 17.57 -5.57 35.09
N LYS A 199 18.27 -4.47 35.40
CA LYS A 199 19.46 -4.36 36.25
C LYS A 199 20.08 -2.98 35.98
N ASN A 200 19.63 -1.98 36.74
CA ASN A 200 20.40 -0.85 37.26
C ASN A 200 19.48 0.05 38.09
#